data_AF-A0A8T5T995-F1
#
_entry.id   AF-A0A8T5T995-F1
#
_cell.length_a   1.000
_cell.length_b   1.000
_cell.length_c   1.000
_cell.angle_alpha   90.00
_cell.angle_beta   90.00
_cell.angle_gamma   90.00
#
_symmetry.space_group_name_H-M   'P 1'
#
loop_
_entity.id
_entity.type
_entity.pdbx_description
1 polymer ?
#
loop_
_entity_poly.entity_id
_entity_poly.type
_entity_poly.pdbx_seq_one_letter_code
_entity_poly.pdbx_strand_id
1 'polypeptide(L)'
;MTFCELCGEEIGYLPFRCKYCSGTFCKKHRLPENHQCTFELKHTPLVPKTSNRGDPLLVKPQKSKSKSKQQKQLNNYLKRQDENYFPRVKRANNWSAQFGGTKTLLILILVLSIVAAFFYEYGLQAYIFFSLNGLIYNFSFHTILTSLFITEIELFSYLAFIDIFFLAIMLFFTYLLSRSIEIRFGSFFLFKLFIVSSFFSLLVFTLLRFTLIGLLPIDLYPIYMGFAWGGILGLISYSLFPMMNQEITALMMIIPVRLKGKTFLIIIILLRIFPVLFNPFSFIIYLPDLGGIIGAYIIFRYQIRRN
;
A
#
# COMPACT_ATOMS: atom_id res chain seq x y z
N MET A 1 9.50 -66.96 6.76
CA MET A 1 10.42 -65.88 6.39
C MET A 1 10.08 -65.41 4.98
N THR A 2 10.16 -64.11 4.70
CA THR A 2 9.82 -63.54 3.38
C THR A 2 11.09 -63.23 2.61
N PHE A 3 11.14 -63.60 1.33
CA PHE A 3 12.28 -63.35 0.45
C PHE A 3 11.93 -62.26 -0.56
N CYS A 4 12.94 -61.53 -1.03
CA CYS A 4 12.77 -60.55 -2.10
C CYS A 4 12.56 -61.25 -3.44
N GLU A 5 11.49 -60.90 -4.16
CA GLU A 5 11.18 -61.51 -5.47
C GLU A 5 12.21 -61.20 -6.57
N LEU A 6 12.99 -60.12 -6.41
CA LEU A 6 14.01 -59.75 -7.40
C LEU A 6 15.39 -60.36 -7.12
N CYS A 7 15.84 -60.36 -5.85
CA CYS A 7 17.22 -60.76 -5.50
C CYS A 7 17.31 -62.04 -4.67
N GLY A 8 16.19 -62.61 -4.24
CA GLY A 8 16.16 -63.83 -3.41
C GLY A 8 16.72 -63.66 -1.99
N GLU A 9 17.21 -62.47 -1.60
CA GLU A 9 17.69 -62.20 -0.25
C GLU A 9 16.54 -62.33 0.77
N GLU A 10 16.84 -62.93 1.91
CA GLU A 10 15.91 -63.03 3.03
C GLU A 10 15.67 -61.64 3.64
N ILE A 11 14.40 -61.25 3.74
CA ILE A 11 14.00 -59.96 4.29
C ILE A 11 13.86 -60.11 5.81
N GLY A 12 14.92 -59.76 6.54
CA GLY A 12 14.94 -59.78 8.02
C GLY A 12 14.14 -58.65 8.69
N TYR A 13 13.58 -57.72 7.91
CA TYR A 13 12.75 -56.60 8.38
C TYR A 13 11.39 -56.58 7.65
N LEU A 14 10.54 -55.59 7.96
CA LEU A 14 9.21 -55.48 7.37
C LEU A 14 9.28 -55.47 5.81
N PRO A 15 8.61 -56.40 5.11
CA PRO A 15 8.66 -56.48 3.65
C PRO A 15 7.92 -55.31 2.99
N PHE A 16 8.52 -54.72 1.95
CA PHE A 16 7.88 -53.66 1.17
C PHE A 16 7.03 -54.28 0.06
N ARG A 17 5.74 -53.93 0.00
CA ARG A 17 4.83 -54.32 -1.09
C ARG A 17 4.64 -53.17 -2.08
N CYS A 18 4.95 -53.41 -3.35
CA CYS A 18 4.74 -52.40 -4.39
C CYS A 18 3.24 -52.23 -4.71
N LYS A 19 2.75 -50.99 -4.80
CA LYS A 19 1.33 -50.69 -5.08
C LYS A 19 0.89 -51.00 -6.53
N TYR A 20 1.86 -51.19 -7.43
CA TYR A 20 1.59 -51.44 -8.84
C TYR A 20 1.62 -52.96 -9.11
N CYS A 21 2.79 -53.59 -8.99
CA CYS A 21 2.95 -55.02 -9.30
C CYS A 21 2.59 -55.97 -8.15
N SER A 22 2.28 -55.48 -6.94
CA SER A 22 1.97 -56.27 -5.73
C SER A 22 3.08 -57.21 -5.21
N GLY A 23 4.28 -57.16 -5.82
CA GLY A 23 5.44 -57.95 -5.39
C GLY A 23 6.06 -57.49 -4.08
N THR A 24 6.78 -58.41 -3.42
CA THR A 24 7.49 -58.21 -2.17
C THR A 24 8.99 -58.00 -2.37
N PHE A 25 9.52 -56.89 -1.84
CA PHE A 25 10.89 -56.45 -2.10
C PHE A 25 11.64 -56.04 -0.84
N CYS A 26 12.97 -56.21 -0.87
CA CYS A 26 13.87 -55.68 0.14
C CYS A 26 14.06 -54.14 -0.03
N LYS A 27 14.68 -53.49 0.95
CA LYS A 27 14.98 -52.06 1.01
C LYS A 27 15.72 -51.53 -0.24
N LYS A 28 16.57 -52.36 -0.86
CA LYS A 28 17.30 -52.00 -2.10
C LYS A 28 16.36 -51.96 -3.32
N HIS A 29 15.38 -52.86 -3.36
CA HIS A 29 14.46 -53.05 -4.50
C HIS A 29 13.07 -52.44 -4.27
N ARG A 30 12.89 -51.62 -3.22
CA ARG A 30 11.58 -51.05 -2.86
C ARG A 30 11.03 -50.03 -3.88
N LEU A 31 11.89 -49.38 -4.66
CA LEU A 31 11.46 -48.41 -5.68
C LEU A 31 11.06 -49.14 -6.98
N PRO A 32 10.02 -48.69 -7.69
CA PRO A 32 9.58 -49.29 -8.96
C PRO A 32 10.68 -49.45 -10.02
N GLU A 33 11.61 -48.49 -10.06
CA GLU A 33 12.77 -48.50 -10.97
C GLU A 33 13.73 -49.67 -10.66
N ASN A 34 13.84 -50.05 -9.39
CA ASN A 34 14.82 -51.02 -8.92
C ASN A 34 14.31 -52.47 -9.01
N HIS A 35 13.09 -52.73 -9.47
CA HIS A 35 12.57 -54.10 -9.64
C HIS A 35 11.79 -54.31 -10.94
N GLN A 36 12.01 -53.45 -11.95
CA GLN A 36 11.35 -53.53 -13.26
C GLN A 36 9.81 -53.61 -13.15
N CYS A 37 9.22 -52.66 -12.42
CA CYS A 37 7.78 -52.65 -12.19
C CYS A 37 6.99 -52.42 -13.50
N THR A 38 5.90 -53.16 -13.71
CA THR A 38 5.02 -53.02 -14.90
C THR A 38 4.06 -51.83 -14.84
N PHE A 39 4.02 -51.08 -13.73
CA PHE A 39 3.17 -49.89 -13.49
C PHE A 39 1.65 -50.08 -13.66
N GLU A 40 1.17 -51.29 -13.92
CA GLU A 40 -0.27 -51.58 -13.91
C GLU A 40 -0.81 -51.50 -12.48
N LEU A 41 -1.70 -50.54 -12.22
CA LEU A 41 -2.37 -50.37 -10.92
C LEU A 41 -3.30 -51.56 -10.66
N LYS A 42 -2.79 -52.64 -10.06
CA LYS A 42 -3.63 -53.79 -9.67
C LYS A 42 -4.50 -53.54 -8.45
N HIS A 43 -4.26 -52.46 -7.70
CA HIS A 43 -5.06 -52.08 -6.54
C HIS A 43 -6.16 -51.07 -6.90
N THR A 44 -7.30 -51.56 -7.37
CA THR A 44 -8.58 -50.88 -7.12
C THR A 44 -8.95 -51.09 -5.65
N PRO A 45 -9.21 -50.03 -4.86
CA PRO A 45 -9.69 -50.20 -3.50
C PRO A 45 -11.04 -50.94 -3.54
N LEU A 46 -11.05 -52.17 -3.03
CA LEU A 46 -12.27 -52.92 -2.80
C LEU A 46 -13.02 -52.24 -1.65
N VAL A 47 -14.00 -51.41 -2.01
CA VAL A 47 -15.02 -50.96 -1.05
C VAL A 47 -15.71 -52.23 -0.54
N PRO A 48 -15.75 -52.50 0.78
CA PRO A 48 -16.41 -53.69 1.30
C PRO A 48 -17.90 -53.63 0.92
N LYS A 49 -18.32 -54.44 -0.05
CA LYS A 49 -19.73 -54.67 -0.29
C LYS A 49 -20.21 -55.61 0.81
N THR A 50 -20.91 -55.05 1.77
CA THR A 50 -21.72 -55.86 2.66
C THR A 50 -22.87 -56.49 1.87
N SER A 51 -23.15 -57.73 2.24
CA SER A 51 -24.39 -58.50 2.09
C SER A 51 -24.39 -59.65 1.07
N ASN A 52 -24.81 -60.77 1.66
CA ASN A 52 -25.04 -62.09 1.12
C ASN A 52 -26.12 -62.12 0.03
N ARG A 53 -25.89 -63.02 -0.93
CA ARG A 53 -26.87 -63.86 -1.67
C ARG A 53 -27.86 -63.18 -2.65
N GLY A 54 -27.80 -63.65 -3.90
CA GLY A 54 -28.96 -63.82 -4.78
C GLY A 54 -28.96 -62.99 -6.06
N ASP A 55 -28.64 -63.65 -7.17
CA ASP A 55 -29.02 -63.46 -8.60
C ASP A 55 -29.04 -62.05 -9.26
N PRO A 56 -28.50 -61.91 -10.49
CA PRO A 56 -28.51 -60.65 -11.23
C PRO A 56 -29.86 -60.46 -11.94
N LEU A 57 -30.84 -59.86 -11.24
CA LEU A 57 -31.96 -59.22 -11.93
C LEU A 57 -31.47 -57.91 -12.56
N LEU A 58 -31.64 -57.80 -13.88
CA LEU A 58 -31.40 -56.63 -14.71
C LEU A 58 -32.23 -55.43 -14.20
N VAL A 59 -31.69 -54.67 -13.25
CA VAL A 59 -32.28 -53.41 -12.82
C VAL A 59 -31.91 -52.33 -13.84
N LYS A 60 -32.87 -52.01 -14.73
CA LYS A 60 -32.85 -50.77 -15.51
C LYS A 60 -32.68 -49.58 -14.55
N PRO A 61 -31.85 -48.57 -14.88
CA PRO A 61 -31.59 -47.47 -13.96
C PRO A 61 -32.85 -46.61 -13.82
N GLN A 62 -33.61 -46.82 -12.74
CA GLN A 62 -34.60 -45.84 -12.31
C GLN A 62 -33.84 -44.59 -11.86
N LYS A 63 -34.04 -43.50 -12.58
CA LYS A 63 -33.56 -42.15 -12.23
C LYS A 63 -34.08 -41.80 -10.83
N SER A 64 -33.25 -42.03 -9.82
CA SER A 64 -33.60 -41.74 -8.44
C SER A 64 -33.67 -40.22 -8.24
N LYS A 65 -34.89 -39.72 -8.01
CA LYS A 65 -35.15 -38.32 -7.62
C LYS A 65 -34.33 -37.89 -6.38
N SER A 66 -33.85 -38.84 -5.57
CA SER A 66 -33.04 -38.59 -4.37
C SER A 66 -31.64 -38.04 -4.67
N LYS A 67 -30.97 -38.47 -5.75
CA LYS A 67 -29.67 -37.92 -6.16
C LYS A 67 -29.78 -36.43 -6.47
N SER A 68 -30.88 -35.99 -7.08
CA SER A 68 -31.11 -34.55 -7.34
C SER A 68 -31.25 -33.74 -6.05
N LYS A 69 -31.87 -34.32 -5.00
CA LYS A 69 -32.09 -33.61 -3.72
C LYS A 69 -30.81 -33.51 -2.90
N GLN A 70 -30.01 -34.58 -2.86
CA GLN A 70 -28.68 -34.57 -2.25
C GLN A 70 -27.70 -33.65 -3.00
N GLN A 71 -27.72 -33.67 -4.33
CA GLN A 71 -26.87 -32.80 -5.13
C GLN A 71 -27.27 -31.31 -5.01
N LYS A 72 -28.57 -31.04 -4.88
CA LYS A 72 -29.07 -29.69 -4.59
C LYS A 72 -28.74 -29.24 -3.18
N GLN A 73 -28.77 -30.14 -2.19
CA GLN A 73 -28.30 -29.86 -0.82
C GLN A 73 -26.80 -29.61 -0.76
N LEU A 74 -26.00 -30.41 -1.47
CA LEU A 74 -24.54 -30.22 -1.57
C LEU A 74 -24.20 -28.91 -2.28
N ASN A 75 -24.86 -28.59 -3.39
CA ASN A 75 -24.68 -27.31 -4.08
C ASN A 75 -25.10 -26.14 -3.20
N ASN A 76 -26.18 -26.26 -2.43
CA ASN A 76 -26.59 -25.24 -1.47
C ASN A 76 -25.58 -25.10 -0.32
N TYR A 77 -24.94 -26.19 0.10
CA TYR A 77 -23.92 -26.18 1.15
C TYR A 77 -22.62 -25.53 0.66
N LEU A 78 -22.15 -25.89 -0.55
CA LEU A 78 -21.00 -25.26 -1.21
C LEU A 78 -21.26 -23.77 -1.46
N LYS A 79 -22.46 -23.41 -1.94
CA LYS A 79 -22.86 -22.01 -2.13
C LYS A 79 -22.86 -21.21 -0.81
N ARG A 80 -23.26 -21.83 0.31
CA ARG A 80 -23.17 -21.21 1.65
C ARG A 80 -21.72 -21.09 2.14
N GLN A 81 -20.85 -22.04 1.81
CA GLN A 81 -19.42 -21.93 2.12
C GLN A 81 -18.74 -20.84 1.30
N ASP A 82 -19.04 -20.72 0.00
CA ASP A 82 -18.56 -19.63 -0.84
C ASP A 82 -19.11 -18.28 -0.36
N GLU A 83 -20.39 -18.19 0.01
CA GLU A 83 -20.95 -16.96 0.59
C GLU A 83 -20.34 -16.58 1.95
N ASN A 84 -19.81 -17.55 2.71
CA ASN A 84 -19.10 -17.34 3.97
C ASN A 84 -17.58 -17.12 3.80
N TYR A 85 -16.99 -17.56 2.68
CA TYR A 85 -15.58 -17.30 2.33
C TYR A 85 -15.40 -15.96 1.60
N PHE A 86 -16.39 -15.55 0.79
CA PHE A 86 -16.43 -14.29 0.04
C PHE A 86 -17.26 -13.11 0.63
N PRO A 87 -17.74 -13.08 1.89
CA PRO A 87 -18.42 -11.90 2.41
C PRO A 87 -17.44 -10.74 2.59
N ARG A 88 -16.12 -11.01 2.62
CA ARG A 88 -15.07 -9.98 2.56
C ARG A 88 -14.98 -9.29 1.20
N VAL A 89 -15.22 -9.98 0.08
CA VAL A 89 -15.08 -9.40 -1.26
C VAL A 89 -16.31 -8.57 -1.64
N LYS A 90 -17.53 -9.00 -1.27
CA LYS A 90 -18.74 -8.19 -1.50
C LYS A 90 -18.81 -6.94 -0.60
N ARG A 91 -18.25 -6.96 0.62
CA ARG A 91 -18.08 -5.73 1.43
C ARG A 91 -17.05 -4.77 0.83
N ALA A 92 -15.99 -5.26 0.19
CA ALA A 92 -15.00 -4.42 -0.46
C ALA A 92 -15.57 -3.58 -1.61
N ASN A 93 -16.55 -4.10 -2.37
CA ASN A 93 -17.19 -3.37 -3.47
C ASN A 93 -18.17 -2.27 -3.01
N ASN A 94 -18.76 -2.36 -1.81
CA ASN A 94 -19.55 -1.26 -1.25
C ASN A 94 -18.70 -0.27 -0.44
N TRP A 95 -17.51 -0.67 0.03
CA TRP A 95 -16.58 0.24 0.69
C TRP A 95 -15.90 1.22 -0.28
N SER A 96 -15.74 0.85 -1.56
CA SER A 96 -15.20 1.75 -2.59
C SER A 96 -16.09 2.96 -2.88
N ALA A 97 -17.37 2.91 -2.52
CA ALA A 97 -18.32 3.99 -2.71
C ALA A 97 -18.29 5.06 -1.60
N GLN A 98 -17.66 4.78 -0.43
CA GLN A 98 -17.77 5.65 0.75
C GLN A 98 -16.49 6.42 1.10
N PHE A 99 -15.34 6.06 0.51
CA PHE A 99 -14.04 6.70 0.77
C PHE A 99 -13.59 7.52 -0.45
N GLY A 100 -14.03 8.79 -0.48
CA GLY A 100 -13.65 9.79 -1.49
C GLY A 100 -12.71 10.88 -0.98
N GLY A 101 -12.30 10.82 0.29
CA GLY A 101 -11.54 11.86 0.98
C GLY A 101 -10.19 12.14 0.32
N THR A 102 -9.46 11.09 -0.04
CA THR A 102 -8.21 11.21 -0.80
C THR A 102 -8.40 11.97 -2.12
N LYS A 103 -9.40 11.60 -2.91
CA LYS A 103 -9.69 12.27 -4.18
C LYS A 103 -10.04 13.73 -3.96
N THR A 104 -10.92 14.02 -2.99
CA THR A 104 -11.30 15.40 -2.67
C THR A 104 -10.11 16.24 -2.21
N LEU A 105 -9.23 15.70 -1.37
CA LEU A 105 -8.04 16.40 -0.90
C LEU A 105 -7.08 16.72 -2.07
N LEU A 106 -6.81 15.75 -2.93
CA LEU A 106 -5.87 15.94 -4.05
C LEU A 106 -6.43 16.90 -5.11
N ILE A 107 -7.74 16.82 -5.41
CA ILE A 107 -8.40 17.77 -6.30
C ILE A 107 -8.35 19.18 -5.69
N LEU A 108 -8.60 19.30 -4.38
CA LEU A 108 -8.52 20.58 -3.68
C LEU A 108 -7.12 21.20 -3.78
N ILE A 109 -6.07 20.42 -3.52
CA ILE A 109 -4.67 20.87 -3.66
C ILE A 109 -4.41 21.31 -5.09
N LEU A 110 -4.75 20.49 -6.08
CA LEU A 110 -4.50 20.78 -7.49
C LEU A 110 -5.21 22.06 -7.95
N VAL A 111 -6.49 22.21 -7.62
CA VAL A 111 -7.27 23.40 -8.02
C VAL A 111 -6.72 24.65 -7.35
N LEU A 112 -6.43 24.61 -6.04
CA LEU A 112 -5.88 25.77 -5.33
C LEU A 112 -4.48 26.13 -5.82
N SER A 113 -3.64 25.17 -6.15
CA SER A 113 -2.32 25.45 -6.72
C SER A 113 -2.40 26.09 -8.11
N ILE A 114 -3.33 25.66 -8.97
CA ILE A 114 -3.55 26.30 -10.27
C ILE A 114 -4.02 27.75 -10.09
N VAL A 115 -5.01 27.98 -9.21
CA VAL A 115 -5.49 29.33 -8.89
C VAL A 115 -4.35 30.20 -8.35
N ALA A 116 -3.51 29.65 -7.47
CA ALA A 116 -2.37 30.36 -6.93
C ALA A 116 -1.34 30.75 -7.99
N ALA A 117 -1.06 29.86 -8.94
CA ALA A 117 -0.16 30.15 -10.06
C ALA A 117 -0.69 31.28 -10.96
N PHE A 118 -2.00 31.35 -11.20
CA PHE A 118 -2.57 32.51 -11.90
C PHE A 118 -2.40 33.82 -11.10
N PHE A 119 -2.65 33.80 -9.79
CA PHE A 119 -2.48 35.00 -8.96
C PHE A 119 -1.03 35.47 -8.87
N TYR A 120 -0.08 34.53 -8.96
CA TYR A 120 1.34 34.84 -9.01
C TYR A 120 1.67 35.74 -10.21
N GLU A 121 1.19 35.39 -11.41
CA GLU A 121 1.42 36.19 -12.62
C GLU A 121 0.80 37.59 -12.58
N TYR A 122 -0.35 37.74 -11.92
CA TYR A 122 -0.99 39.06 -11.76
C TYR A 122 -0.38 39.89 -10.61
N GLY A 123 0.68 39.42 -9.95
CA GLY A 123 1.30 40.11 -8.83
C GLY A 123 0.46 40.11 -7.54
N LEU A 124 -0.57 39.25 -7.46
CA LEU A 124 -1.49 39.14 -6.33
C LEU A 124 -1.10 38.03 -5.34
N GLN A 125 0.13 37.54 -5.43
CA GLN A 125 0.68 36.47 -4.59
C GLN A 125 0.53 36.70 -3.08
N ALA A 126 0.55 37.96 -2.62
CA ALA A 126 0.39 38.31 -1.20
C ALA A 126 -0.99 37.95 -0.61
N TYR A 127 -2.01 37.73 -1.44
CA TYR A 127 -3.36 37.37 -1.01
C TYR A 127 -3.64 35.87 -1.05
N ILE A 128 -2.70 35.07 -1.56
CA ILE A 128 -2.92 33.63 -1.71
C ILE A 128 -1.84 32.82 -1.00
N PHE A 129 -0.58 33.20 -1.23
CA PHE A 129 0.56 32.58 -0.57
C PHE A 129 0.79 33.20 0.80
N PHE A 130 1.31 32.40 1.71
CA PHE A 130 1.67 32.91 3.01
C PHE A 130 2.99 33.68 2.92
N SER A 131 3.02 34.87 3.51
CA SER A 131 4.23 35.65 3.71
C SER A 131 4.08 36.47 5.00
N LEU A 132 5.17 36.63 5.75
CA LEU A 132 5.15 37.51 6.94
C LEU A 132 4.88 38.96 6.54
N ASN A 133 5.41 39.38 5.39
CA ASN A 133 5.17 40.71 4.83
C ASN A 133 3.66 40.92 4.57
N GLY A 134 3.01 40.00 3.86
CA GLY A 134 1.56 40.08 3.59
C GLY A 134 0.71 40.08 4.88
N LEU A 135 1.13 39.34 5.90
CA LEU A 135 0.42 39.32 7.18
C LEU A 135 0.54 40.65 7.93
N ILE A 136 1.73 41.25 7.95
CA ILE A 136 2.01 42.50 8.68
C ILE A 136 1.45 43.72 7.95
N TYR A 137 1.67 43.81 6.63
CA TYR A 137 1.37 45.01 5.85
C TYR A 137 0.02 44.95 5.13
N ASN A 138 -0.39 43.77 4.67
CA ASN A 138 -1.62 43.61 3.88
C ASN A 138 -2.78 42.98 4.67
N PHE A 139 -2.58 42.68 5.96
CA PHE A 139 -3.57 42.05 6.85
C PHE A 139 -4.20 40.77 6.27
N SER A 140 -3.43 40.02 5.48
CA SER A 140 -3.91 38.87 4.71
C SER A 140 -4.01 37.59 5.56
N PHE A 141 -4.71 37.61 6.69
CA PHE A 141 -4.75 36.47 7.63
C PHE A 141 -5.30 35.17 7.03
N HIS A 142 -6.15 35.27 6.01
CA HIS A 142 -6.68 34.11 5.28
C HIS A 142 -5.57 33.29 4.60
N THR A 143 -4.41 33.88 4.32
CA THR A 143 -3.28 33.17 3.70
C THR A 143 -2.70 32.07 4.58
N ILE A 144 -2.93 32.13 5.90
CA ILE A 144 -2.60 31.04 6.83
C ILE A 144 -3.33 29.75 6.45
N LEU A 145 -4.59 29.85 6.02
CA LEU A 145 -5.42 28.69 5.68
C LEU A 145 -5.23 28.27 4.22
N THR A 146 -5.21 29.23 3.29
CA THR A 146 -5.11 28.92 1.85
C THR A 146 -3.75 28.29 1.53
N SER A 147 -2.66 28.81 2.11
CA SER A 147 -1.30 28.29 1.86
C SER A 147 -1.13 26.82 2.23
N LEU A 148 -1.93 26.27 3.15
CA LEU A 148 -1.85 24.85 3.54
C LEU A 148 -2.15 23.89 2.39
N PHE A 149 -2.89 24.36 1.37
CA PHE A 149 -3.33 23.56 0.23
C PHE A 149 -2.67 23.96 -1.08
N ILE A 150 -1.73 24.91 -1.05
CA ILE A 150 -1.07 25.44 -2.24
C ILE A 150 0.34 24.86 -2.36
N THR A 151 0.67 24.42 -3.56
CA THR A 151 2.03 24.13 -4.01
C THR A 151 2.50 25.23 -4.96
N GLU A 152 3.75 25.63 -4.85
CA GLU A 152 4.39 26.54 -5.81
C GLU A 152 4.55 25.83 -7.16
N ILE A 153 4.01 26.43 -8.23
CA ILE A 153 4.10 25.96 -9.62
C ILE A 153 4.33 27.18 -10.50
N GLU A 154 5.39 27.17 -11.29
CA GLU A 154 5.66 28.21 -12.28
C GLU A 154 5.06 27.81 -13.64
N LEU A 155 3.81 28.19 -13.90
CA LEU A 155 3.09 27.79 -15.11
C LEU A 155 3.65 28.41 -16.41
N PHE A 156 4.34 29.55 -16.32
CA PHE A 156 4.77 30.34 -17.48
C PHE A 156 6.28 30.28 -17.73
N SER A 157 7.02 29.48 -16.97
CA SER A 157 8.46 29.27 -17.18
C SER A 157 8.71 28.26 -18.30
N TYR A 158 9.89 28.32 -18.93
CA TYR A 158 10.32 27.31 -19.92
C TYR A 158 10.37 25.89 -19.34
N LEU A 159 10.45 25.77 -18.01
CA LEU A 159 10.53 24.50 -17.29
C LEU A 159 9.19 24.09 -16.65
N ALA A 160 8.10 24.80 -16.93
CA ALA A 160 6.76 24.53 -16.37
C ALA A 160 6.32 23.07 -16.54
N PHE A 161 6.67 22.44 -17.67
CA PHE A 161 6.40 21.02 -17.90
C PHE A 161 7.02 20.11 -16.84
N ILE A 162 8.25 20.42 -16.39
CA ILE A 162 8.97 19.63 -15.39
C ILE A 162 8.25 19.75 -14.04
N ASP A 163 7.83 20.95 -13.66
CA ASP A 163 7.13 21.19 -12.39
C ASP A 163 5.78 20.50 -12.35
N ILE A 164 4.99 20.61 -13.41
CA ILE A 164 3.69 19.92 -13.54
C ILE A 164 3.88 18.41 -13.52
N PHE A 165 4.91 17.90 -14.22
CA PHE A 165 5.23 16.48 -14.25
C PHE A 165 5.63 15.96 -12.86
N PHE A 166 6.50 16.68 -12.15
CA PHE A 166 6.91 16.32 -10.80
C PHE A 166 5.74 16.38 -9.81
N LEU A 167 4.91 17.42 -9.90
CA LEU A 167 3.68 17.52 -9.11
C LEU A 167 2.75 16.35 -9.37
N ALA A 168 2.51 15.98 -10.63
CA ALA A 168 1.66 14.85 -10.99
C ALA A 168 2.19 13.53 -10.42
N ILE A 169 3.51 13.29 -10.50
CA ILE A 169 4.16 12.13 -9.88
C ILE A 169 3.94 12.14 -8.36
N MET A 170 4.17 13.28 -7.70
CA MET A 170 4.06 13.36 -6.25
C MET A 170 2.61 13.24 -5.76
N LEU A 171 1.63 13.80 -6.48
CA LEU A 171 0.21 13.59 -6.19
C LEU A 171 -0.20 12.13 -6.44
N PHE A 172 0.33 11.47 -7.47
CA PHE A 172 0.09 10.05 -7.72
C PHE A 172 0.62 9.16 -6.59
N PHE A 173 1.87 9.36 -6.15
CA PHE A 173 2.42 8.64 -5.00
C PHE A 173 1.62 8.92 -3.72
N THR A 174 1.26 10.18 -3.50
CA THR A 174 0.45 10.59 -2.35
C THR A 174 -0.93 9.93 -2.39
N TYR A 175 -1.57 9.79 -3.55
CA TYR A 175 -2.83 9.07 -3.70
C TYR A 175 -2.71 7.61 -3.25
N LEU A 176 -1.67 6.90 -3.71
CA LEU A 176 -1.47 5.49 -3.37
C LEU A 176 -1.28 5.30 -1.87
N LEU A 177 -0.44 6.13 -1.24
CA LEU A 177 -0.12 6.03 0.18
C LEU A 177 -1.27 6.52 1.07
N SER A 178 -1.91 7.64 0.71
CA SER A 178 -2.99 8.24 1.48
C SER A 178 -4.26 7.39 1.44
N ARG A 179 -4.51 6.65 0.35
CA ARG A 179 -5.62 5.70 0.27
C ARG A 179 -5.50 4.59 1.32
N SER A 180 -4.28 4.16 1.62
CA SER A 180 -4.01 3.19 2.71
C SER A 180 -4.31 3.77 4.10
N ILE A 181 -4.13 5.08 4.28
CA ILE A 181 -4.49 5.77 5.53
C ILE A 181 -6.01 5.92 5.64
N GLU A 182 -6.66 6.35 4.55
CA GLU A 182 -8.12 6.53 4.50
C GLU A 182 -8.88 5.23 4.79
N ILE A 183 -8.45 4.11 4.22
CA ILE A 183 -9.09 2.80 4.46
C ILE A 183 -8.94 2.37 5.92
N ARG A 184 -7.85 2.74 6.60
CA ARG A 184 -7.57 2.34 7.99
C ARG A 184 -8.22 3.24 9.03
N PHE A 185 -8.23 4.55 8.80
CA PHE A 185 -8.60 5.54 9.81
C PHE A 185 -9.77 6.46 9.39
N GLY A 186 -10.21 6.38 8.14
CA GLY A 186 -11.26 7.22 7.56
C GLY A 186 -10.74 8.54 6.95
N SER A 187 -11.63 9.22 6.23
CA SER A 187 -11.33 10.47 5.53
C SER A 187 -11.09 11.64 6.47
N PHE A 188 -11.85 11.75 7.56
CA PHE A 188 -11.69 12.82 8.55
C PHE A 188 -10.30 12.80 9.19
N PHE A 189 -9.80 11.60 9.53
CA PHE A 189 -8.45 11.45 10.06
C PHE A 189 -7.39 11.87 9.05
N LEU A 190 -7.57 11.52 7.78
CA LEU A 190 -6.67 11.91 6.70
C LEU A 190 -6.57 13.43 6.55
N PHE A 191 -7.71 14.15 6.53
CA PHE A 191 -7.73 15.60 6.47
C PHE A 191 -7.07 16.23 7.70
N LYS A 192 -7.37 15.72 8.89
CA LYS A 192 -6.74 16.19 10.13
C LYS A 192 -5.22 16.00 10.10
N LEU A 193 -4.75 14.84 9.63
CA LEU A 193 -3.34 14.54 9.50
C LEU A 193 -2.65 15.52 8.53
N PHE A 194 -3.24 15.74 7.35
CA PHE A 194 -2.73 16.69 6.37
C PHE A 194 -2.65 18.12 6.92
N ILE A 195 -3.73 18.62 7.54
CA ILE A 195 -3.77 19.99 8.08
C ILE A 195 -2.72 20.17 9.17
N VAL A 196 -2.57 19.19 10.08
CA VAL A 196 -1.57 19.28 11.15
C VAL A 196 -0.16 19.25 10.58
N SER A 197 0.15 18.39 9.60
CA SER A 197 1.48 18.37 8.99
C SER A 197 1.78 19.67 8.24
N SER A 198 0.86 20.20 7.44
CA SER A 198 1.04 21.50 6.77
C SER A 198 1.22 22.64 7.78
N PHE A 199 0.47 22.62 8.89
CA PHE A 199 0.60 23.63 9.94
C PHE A 199 1.96 23.60 10.65
N PHE A 200 2.53 22.41 10.88
CA PHE A 200 3.89 22.32 11.40
C PHE A 200 4.92 22.89 10.43
N SER A 201 4.73 22.72 9.12
CA SER A 201 5.60 23.37 8.12
C SER A 201 5.47 24.90 8.14
N LEU A 202 4.25 25.43 8.23
CA LEU A 202 4.01 26.86 8.44
C LEU A 202 4.73 27.38 9.70
N LEU A 203 4.64 26.64 10.82
CA LEU A 203 5.29 27.01 12.08
C LEU A 203 6.81 27.03 11.92
N VAL A 204 7.41 26.00 11.30
CA VAL A 204 8.86 25.99 11.05
C VAL A 204 9.28 27.15 10.16
N PHE A 205 8.54 27.46 9.09
CA PHE A 205 8.82 28.61 8.23
C PHE A 205 8.76 29.94 8.98
N THR A 206 7.69 30.16 9.76
CA THR A 206 7.53 31.40 10.53
C THR A 206 8.66 31.59 11.54
N LEU A 207 9.01 30.55 12.31
CA LEU A 207 10.16 30.59 13.23
C LEU A 207 11.46 30.90 12.48
N LEU A 208 11.70 30.22 11.36
CA LEU A 208 12.90 30.40 10.54
C LEU A 208 12.99 31.82 9.96
N ARG A 209 11.87 32.40 9.55
CA ARG A 209 11.83 33.77 9.05
C ARG A 209 12.06 34.80 10.15
N PHE A 210 11.53 34.59 11.35
CA PHE A 210 11.82 35.45 12.49
C PHE A 210 13.28 35.42 12.90
N THR A 211 13.95 34.25 12.89
CA THR A 211 15.38 34.16 13.24
C THR A 211 16.29 34.86 12.24
N LEU A 212 15.86 35.00 10.98
CA LEU A 212 16.65 35.60 9.90
C LEU A 212 16.31 37.06 9.62
N ILE A 213 15.42 37.66 10.41
CA ILE A 213 14.93 39.02 10.15
C ILE A 213 16.05 40.06 10.08
N GLY A 214 17.14 39.85 10.85
CA GLY A 214 18.31 40.74 10.84
C GLY A 214 19.17 40.64 9.57
N LEU A 215 19.12 39.50 8.87
CA LEU A 215 19.86 39.29 7.61
C LEU A 215 18.97 39.58 6.39
N LEU A 216 17.68 39.26 6.48
CA LEU A 216 16.70 39.38 5.41
C LEU A 216 15.47 40.14 5.95
N PRO A 217 15.49 41.49 5.89
CA PRO A 217 14.36 42.31 6.33
C PRO A 217 13.09 41.95 5.56
N ILE A 218 11.98 41.83 6.30
CA ILE A 218 10.68 41.39 5.76
C ILE A 218 10.17 42.35 4.66
N ASP A 219 10.51 43.63 4.78
CA ASP A 219 10.00 44.70 3.92
C ASP A 219 10.64 44.68 2.54
N LEU A 220 11.93 44.36 2.49
CA LEU A 220 12.74 44.39 1.27
C LEU A 220 12.70 43.04 0.52
N TYR A 221 12.58 41.93 1.25
CA TYR A 221 12.65 40.58 0.68
C TYR A 221 11.42 39.74 1.09
N PRO A 222 10.23 40.06 0.54
CA PRO A 222 9.06 39.23 0.75
C PRO A 222 9.28 37.84 0.12
N ILE A 223 9.02 36.79 0.90
CA ILE A 223 9.02 35.40 0.41
C ILE A 223 7.61 34.88 0.62
N TYR A 224 7.03 34.44 -0.48
CA TYR A 224 5.69 33.87 -0.57
C TYR A 224 5.85 32.36 -0.64
N MET A 225 5.16 31.63 0.24
CA MET A 225 5.33 30.19 0.36
C MET A 225 4.00 29.45 0.48
N GLY A 226 3.94 28.29 -0.18
CA GLY A 226 2.87 27.29 -0.02
C GLY A 226 3.33 26.10 0.85
N PHE A 227 2.44 25.57 1.70
CA PHE A 227 2.77 24.52 2.67
C PHE A 227 2.13 23.16 2.36
N ALA A 228 1.54 22.99 1.16
CA ALA A 228 0.99 21.69 0.78
C ALA A 228 2.06 20.59 0.68
N TRP A 229 3.32 20.94 0.37
CA TRP A 229 4.45 20.01 0.38
C TRP A 229 4.69 19.39 1.76
N GLY A 230 4.62 20.18 2.83
CA GLY A 230 4.66 19.69 4.21
C GLY A 230 3.51 18.72 4.51
N GLY A 231 2.30 19.06 4.04
CA GLY A 231 1.13 18.19 4.08
C GLY A 231 1.36 16.83 3.42
N ILE A 232 1.80 16.85 2.16
CA ILE A 232 2.12 15.68 1.35
C ILE A 232 3.20 14.81 2.00
N LEU A 233 4.33 15.40 2.42
CA LEU A 233 5.42 14.69 3.08
C LEU A 233 4.98 14.09 4.42
N GLY A 234 4.08 14.76 5.14
CA GLY A 234 3.47 14.24 6.36
C GLY A 234 2.64 12.98 6.11
N LEU A 235 1.79 12.97 5.07
CA LEU A 235 1.01 11.80 4.66
C LEU A 235 1.90 10.63 4.25
N ILE A 236 2.93 10.90 3.44
CA ILE A 236 3.90 9.89 3.00
C ILE A 236 4.63 9.32 4.22
N SER A 237 5.14 10.17 5.11
CA SER A 237 5.89 9.77 6.30
C SER A 237 5.04 8.96 7.28
N TYR A 238 3.79 9.38 7.52
CA TYR A 238 2.86 8.62 8.37
C TYR A 238 2.62 7.20 7.87
N SER A 239 2.52 7.02 6.54
CA SER A 239 2.34 5.70 5.94
C SER A 239 3.56 4.78 6.13
N LEU A 240 4.76 5.35 6.27
CA LEU A 240 6.03 4.65 6.39
C LEU A 240 6.38 4.27 7.83
N PHE A 241 5.92 5.03 8.83
CA PHE A 241 6.30 4.81 10.23
C PHE A 241 6.01 3.39 10.78
N PRO A 242 4.89 2.73 10.46
CA PRO A 242 4.66 1.33 10.86
C PRO A 242 5.68 0.35 10.26
N MET A 243 6.31 0.70 9.13
CA MET A 243 7.12 -0.19 8.30
C MET A 243 8.62 0.18 8.36
N MET A 244 9.06 0.92 9.37
CA MET A 244 10.43 1.46 9.43
C MET A 244 11.54 0.40 9.35
N ASN A 245 11.30 -0.80 9.89
CA ASN A 245 12.25 -1.91 9.86
C ASN A 245 11.94 -2.96 8.78
N GLN A 246 10.84 -2.79 8.03
CA GLN A 246 10.42 -3.76 7.01
C GLN A 246 11.00 -3.39 5.65
N GLU A 247 11.32 -4.41 4.85
CA GLU A 247 11.69 -4.23 3.45
C GLU A 247 10.43 -3.96 2.63
N ILE A 248 10.41 -2.80 1.98
CA ILE A 248 9.39 -2.39 1.03
C ILE A 248 9.99 -2.39 -0.37
N THR A 249 9.27 -2.93 -1.34
CA THR A 249 9.60 -2.76 -2.75
C THR A 249 9.08 -1.41 -3.21
N ALA A 250 9.97 -0.43 -3.37
CA ALA A 250 9.65 0.87 -3.95
C ALA A 250 10.00 0.88 -5.44
N LEU A 251 9.10 1.36 -6.29
CA LEU A 251 9.38 1.55 -7.72
C LEU A 251 10.06 2.91 -7.90
N MET A 252 11.39 2.93 -7.91
CA MET A 252 12.17 4.15 -8.11
C MET A 252 12.51 4.26 -9.61
N MET A 253 11.93 5.25 -10.29
CA MET A 253 12.02 5.40 -11.76
C MET A 253 11.83 4.07 -12.51
N ILE A 254 10.70 3.39 -12.24
CA ILE A 254 10.30 2.13 -12.90
C ILE A 254 11.08 0.89 -12.43
N ILE A 255 12.22 1.06 -11.75
CA ILE A 255 13.00 -0.06 -11.22
C ILE A 255 12.48 -0.45 -9.83
N PRO A 256 12.05 -1.71 -9.60
CA PRO A 256 11.68 -2.18 -8.27
C PRO A 256 12.93 -2.34 -7.40
N VAL A 257 13.11 -1.43 -6.45
CA VAL A 257 14.21 -1.48 -5.47
C VAL A 257 13.65 -1.92 -4.12
N ARG A 258 14.29 -2.93 -3.51
CA ARG A 258 13.99 -3.33 -2.12
C ARG A 258 14.73 -2.39 -1.18
N LEU A 259 13.98 -1.58 -0.44
CA LEU A 259 14.51 -0.60 0.51
C LEU A 259 13.82 -0.78 1.86
N LYS A 260 14.50 -0.44 2.95
CA LYS A 260 13.85 -0.39 4.27
C LYS A 260 13.03 0.91 4.37
N GLY A 261 11.95 0.91 5.15
CA GLY A 261 11.15 2.13 5.38
C GLY A 261 12.01 3.31 5.88
N LYS A 262 12.97 3.05 6.77
CA LYS A 262 13.98 4.01 7.24
C LYS A 262 14.80 4.63 6.11
N THR A 263 15.34 3.81 5.22
CA THR A 263 16.17 4.30 4.11
C THR A 263 15.34 5.11 3.13
N PHE A 264 14.09 4.71 2.89
CA PHE A 264 13.18 5.46 2.02
C PHE A 264 12.85 6.84 2.59
N LEU A 265 12.57 6.94 3.89
CA LEU A 265 12.33 8.24 4.54
C LEU A 265 13.59 9.14 4.51
N ILE A 266 14.78 8.58 4.73
CA ILE A 266 16.05 9.33 4.61
C ILE A 266 16.25 9.83 3.18
N ILE A 267 15.99 9.01 2.17
CA ILE A 267 16.11 9.42 0.75
C ILE A 267 15.20 10.61 0.44
N ILE A 268 13.95 10.59 0.91
CA ILE A 268 13.02 11.71 0.71
C ILE A 268 13.53 12.99 1.39
N ILE A 269 14.03 12.89 2.62
CA ILE A 269 14.61 14.03 3.34
C ILE A 269 15.82 14.58 2.59
N LEU A 270 16.74 13.71 2.15
CA LEU A 270 17.93 14.11 1.40
C LEU A 270 17.56 14.76 0.06
N LEU A 271 16.57 14.21 -0.65
CA LEU A 271 16.08 14.79 -1.91
C LEU A 271 15.53 16.20 -1.70
N ARG A 272 14.85 16.47 -0.58
CA ARG A 272 14.35 17.81 -0.27
C ARG A 272 15.46 18.77 0.14
N ILE A 273 16.51 18.29 0.80
CA ILE A 273 17.66 19.11 1.22
C ILE A 273 18.64 19.36 0.06
N PHE A 274 18.64 18.52 -0.97
CA PHE A 274 19.59 18.60 -2.09
C PHE A 274 19.70 20.00 -2.74
N PRO A 275 18.61 20.75 -3.00
CA PRO A 275 18.71 22.11 -3.55
C PRO A 275 19.44 23.11 -2.65
N VAL A 276 19.48 22.85 -1.34
CA VAL A 276 20.17 23.71 -0.35
C VAL A 276 21.69 23.68 -0.53
N LEU A 277 22.24 22.59 -1.07
CA LEU A 277 23.67 22.47 -1.35
C LEU A 277 24.15 23.43 -2.45
N PHE A 278 23.25 23.80 -3.38
CA PHE A 278 23.60 24.68 -4.50
C PHE A 278 23.41 26.16 -4.17
N ASN A 279 22.46 26.49 -3.30
CA ASN A 279 22.22 27.85 -2.86
C ASN A 279 21.82 27.85 -1.38
N PRO A 280 22.62 28.46 -0.48
CA PRO A 280 22.31 28.48 0.94
C PRO A 280 20.95 29.12 1.18
N PHE A 281 20.58 30.21 0.51
CA PHE A 281 19.29 30.90 0.74
C PHE A 281 18.06 30.02 0.48
N SER A 282 18.21 28.98 -0.33
CA SER A 282 17.17 27.98 -0.56
C SER A 282 16.76 27.24 0.72
N PHE A 283 17.59 27.21 1.77
CA PHE A 283 17.22 26.57 3.04
C PHE A 283 15.90 27.14 3.60
N ILE A 284 15.61 28.42 3.36
CA ILE A 284 14.38 29.08 3.83
C ILE A 284 13.13 28.47 3.20
N ILE A 285 13.26 27.97 1.97
CA ILE A 285 12.16 27.40 1.18
C ILE A 285 12.04 25.89 1.43
N TYR A 286 13.15 25.15 1.47
CA TYR A 286 13.10 23.68 1.52
C TYR A 286 13.05 23.09 2.94
N LEU A 287 13.63 23.77 3.94
CA LEU A 287 13.67 23.27 5.32
C LEU A 287 12.28 23.19 6.00
N PRO A 288 11.36 24.17 5.80
CA PRO A 288 10.05 24.13 6.43
C PRO A 288 9.21 22.91 6.08
N ASP A 289 9.36 22.33 4.88
CA ASP A 289 8.60 21.15 4.47
C ASP A 289 8.89 19.92 5.34
N LEU A 290 10.08 19.85 5.94
CA LEU A 290 10.43 18.82 6.91
C LEU A 290 9.59 18.91 8.20
N GLY A 291 9.03 20.09 8.50
CA GLY A 291 8.04 20.28 9.56
C GLY A 291 6.84 19.33 9.43
N GLY A 292 6.42 19.01 8.21
CA GLY A 292 5.35 18.05 7.96
C GLY A 292 5.65 16.65 8.46
N ILE A 293 6.91 16.21 8.38
CA ILE A 293 7.37 14.92 8.92
C ILE A 293 7.28 14.92 10.45
N ILE A 294 7.64 16.03 11.09
CA ILE A 294 7.55 16.21 12.54
C ILE A 294 6.09 16.15 12.99
N GLY A 295 5.20 16.88 12.31
CA GLY A 295 3.75 16.86 12.59
C GLY A 295 3.15 15.46 12.46
N ALA A 296 3.50 14.74 11.40
CA ALA A 296 3.08 13.36 11.20
C ALA A 296 3.61 12.41 12.29
N TYR A 297 4.87 12.59 12.72
CA TYR A 297 5.47 11.77 13.78
C TYR A 297 4.76 11.97 15.13
N ILE A 298 4.40 13.21 15.46
CA ILE A 298 3.65 13.53 16.68
C ILE A 298 2.29 12.82 16.67
N ILE A 299 1.55 12.90 15.56
CA ILE A 299 0.26 12.21 15.41
C ILE A 299 0.44 10.69 15.53
N PHE A 300 1.46 10.14 14.89
CA PHE A 300 1.77 8.71 14.95
C PHE A 300 2.05 8.24 16.37
N ARG A 301 2.88 8.98 17.12
CA ARG A 301 3.18 8.67 18.53
C ARG A 301 1.94 8.78 19.42
N TYR A 302 1.10 9.79 19.20
CA TYR A 302 -0.17 9.93 19.92
C TYR A 302 -1.11 8.74 19.64
N GLN A 303 -1.20 8.30 18.39
CA GLN A 303 -2.03 7.17 18.00
C GLN A 303 -1.56 5.85 18.62
N ILE A 304 -0.24 5.59 18.67
CA ILE A 304 0.32 4.39 19.33
C ILE A 304 -0.02 4.37 20.82
N ARG A 305 0.02 5.51 21.52
CA ARG A 305 -0.27 5.54 22.95
C ARG A 305 -1.74 5.29 23.29
N ARG A 306 -2.65 5.49 22.33
CA ARG A 306 -4.09 5.33 22.52
C ARG A 306 -4.57 3.89 22.29
N ASN A 307 -3.79 3.10 21.56
CA ASN A 307 -4.04 1.68 21.27
C ASN A 307 -3.21 0.78 22.17
#